data_AF-A0A5S4F1X6-F1
#
_entry.id   AF-A0A5S4F1X6-F1
#
_cell.length_a   1.000
_cell.length_b   1.000
_cell.length_c   1.000
_cell.angle_alpha   90.00
_cell.angle_beta   90.00
_cell.angle_gamma   90.00
#
_symmetry.space_group_name_H-M   'P 1'
#
loop_
_entity.id
_entity.type
_entity.pdbx_description
1 polymer ?
#
loop_
_entity_poly.entity_id
_entity_poly.type
_entity_poly.pdbx_seq_one_letter_code
_entity_poly.pdbx_strand_id
1 'polypeptide(L)'
;MSSFVATITLYQTNGPGLVISRAPDDAWALDVAGDHMAGMFVRDAQAWAGGDWEPCEADHEFQVDLSDELREVATWDAEHGLRLLAEPAAMGFAARDYLGVSSEGNTNA
;
A
#
# COMPACT_ATOMS: atom_id res chain seq x y z
N MET A 1 19.89 -19.30 -4.92
CA MET A 1 18.81 -18.46 -5.47
C MET A 1 18.71 -17.26 -4.56
N SER A 2 19.06 -16.06 -5.03
CA SER A 2 18.70 -14.86 -4.27
C SER A 2 17.18 -14.78 -4.27
N SER A 3 16.57 -14.97 -3.10
CA SER A 3 15.18 -14.58 -2.91
C SER A 3 15.18 -13.07 -3.07
N PHE A 4 14.68 -12.56 -4.19
CA PHE A 4 14.34 -11.14 -4.26
C PHE A 4 13.27 -10.93 -3.20
N VAL A 5 13.60 -10.22 -2.13
CA VAL A 5 12.60 -9.77 -1.18
C VAL A 5 11.94 -8.58 -1.84
N ALA A 6 10.73 -8.78 -2.36
CA ALA A 6 9.97 -7.69 -2.93
C ALA A 6 9.60 -6.69 -1.82
N THR A 7 9.97 -5.43 -2.01
CA THR A 7 9.43 -4.33 -1.21
C THR A 7 8.14 -3.88 -1.87
N ILE A 8 7.04 -3.97 -1.12
CA ILE A 8 5.75 -3.44 -1.55
C ILE A 8 5.65 -2.00 -1.06
N THR A 9 5.47 -1.06 -1.97
CA THR A 9 5.36 0.37 -1.66
C THR A 9 3.92 0.83 -1.83
N LEU A 10 3.41 1.57 -0.84
CA LEU A 10 2.13 2.26 -0.89
C LEU A 10 2.35 3.74 -1.21
N TYR A 11 1.65 4.20 -2.24
CA TYR A 11 1.60 5.58 -2.68
C TYR A 11 0.21 6.14 -2.44
N GLN A 12 0.16 7.38 -1.97
CA GLN A 12 -1.09 8.14 -1.97
C GLN A 12 -1.23 8.95 -3.26
N THR A 13 -2.46 9.04 -3.77
CA THR A 13 -2.80 9.93 -4.89
C THR A 13 -3.30 11.28 -4.38
N ASN A 14 -3.54 12.23 -5.29
CA ASN A 14 -4.23 13.49 -4.99
C ASN A 14 -5.77 13.34 -4.92
N GLY A 15 -6.29 12.12 -5.08
CA GLY A 15 -7.71 11.79 -5.03
C GLY A 15 -8.03 10.75 -3.94
N PRO A 16 -9.19 10.08 -4.02
CA PRO A 16 -9.59 9.05 -3.06
C PRO A 16 -8.90 7.69 -3.26
N GLY A 17 -8.17 7.50 -4.37
CA GLY A 17 -7.51 6.24 -4.70
C GLY A 17 -6.09 6.10 -4.13
N LEU A 18 -5.57 4.89 -4.19
CA LEU A 18 -4.21 4.52 -3.79
C LEU A 18 -3.48 3.85 -4.94
N VAL A 19 -2.16 3.79 -4.86
CA VAL A 19 -1.35 2.93 -5.74
C VAL A 19 -0.45 2.05 -4.88
N ILE A 20 -0.40 0.77 -5.18
CA ILE A 20 0.58 -0.16 -4.62
C ILE A 20 1.51 -0.65 -5.71
N SER A 21 2.78 -0.88 -5.37
CA SER A 21 3.78 -1.35 -6.32
C SER A 21 4.69 -2.39 -5.70
N ARG A 22 4.94 -3.46 -6.44
CA ARG A 22 5.95 -4.49 -6.13
C ARG A 22 7.26 -4.24 -6.87
N ALA A 23 7.19 -3.54 -8.00
CA ALA A 23 8.29 -3.07 -8.82
C ALA A 23 7.81 -1.88 -9.68
N PRO A 24 8.71 -1.05 -10.25
CA PRO A 24 8.31 0.09 -11.09
C PRO A 24 7.39 -0.26 -12.27
N ASP A 25 7.51 -1.47 -12.82
CA ASP A 25 6.69 -2.02 -13.90
C ASP A 25 5.50 -2.88 -13.42
N ASP A 26 5.32 -3.01 -12.10
CA ASP A 26 4.27 -3.78 -11.46
C ASP A 26 3.59 -2.93 -10.38
N ALA A 27 2.79 -1.96 -10.85
CA ALA A 27 2.05 -1.01 -10.02
C ALA A 27 0.55 -1.04 -10.36
N TRP A 28 -0.27 -0.92 -9.32
CA TRP A 28 -1.72 -1.09 -9.39
C TRP A 28 -2.42 0.01 -8.61
N ALA A 29 -3.36 0.68 -9.26
CA ALA A 29 -4.28 1.61 -8.64
C ALA A 29 -5.43 0.84 -7.99
N LEU A 30 -5.69 1.15 -6.72
CA LEU A 30 -6.80 0.62 -5.95
C LEU A 30 -7.91 1.68 -5.95
N ASP A 31 -9.06 1.35 -6.55
CA ASP A 31 -10.20 2.26 -6.55
C ASP A 31 -10.78 2.39 -5.12
N VAL A 32 -11.23 3.59 -4.79
CA VAL A 32 -11.72 4.09 -3.50
C VAL A 32 -11.69 3.09 -2.32
N ALA A 33 -10.81 3.37 -1.34
CA ALA A 33 -10.79 2.64 -0.08
C ALA A 33 -12.17 2.62 0.59
N GLY A 34 -12.81 1.44 0.62
CA GLY A 34 -14.01 1.17 1.41
C GLY A 34 -13.68 0.44 2.70
N ASP A 35 -14.64 0.34 3.63
CA ASP A 35 -14.45 -0.24 4.97
C ASP A 35 -13.77 -1.63 4.99
N HIS A 36 -13.88 -2.40 3.91
CA HIS A 36 -13.25 -3.72 3.77
C HIS A 36 -11.73 -3.66 3.60
N MET A 37 -11.17 -2.51 3.23
CA MET A 37 -9.73 -2.29 3.07
C MET A 37 -9.05 -1.83 4.36
N ALA A 38 -9.81 -1.48 5.39
CA ALA A 38 -9.24 -0.94 6.62
C ALA A 38 -8.22 -1.90 7.26
N GLY A 39 -6.96 -1.47 7.36
CA GLY A 39 -5.85 -2.24 7.92
C GLY A 39 -5.35 -3.41 7.05
N MET A 40 -5.71 -3.47 5.77
CA MET A 40 -5.38 -4.60 4.90
C MET A 40 -3.97 -4.55 4.30
N PHE A 41 -3.30 -3.39 4.26
CA PHE A 41 -2.03 -3.23 3.55
C PHE A 41 -0.97 -4.29 3.87
N VAL A 42 -0.72 -4.59 5.15
CA VAL A 42 0.30 -5.57 5.53
C VAL A 42 -0.05 -6.98 5.07
N ARG A 43 -1.33 -7.35 5.15
CA ARG A 43 -1.81 -8.66 4.73
C ARG A 43 -1.68 -8.82 3.22
N ASP A 44 -2.10 -7.81 2.47
CA ASP A 44 -2.06 -7.82 1.01
C ASP A 44 -0.60 -7.80 0.52
N ALA A 45 0.26 -7.00 1.13
CA ALA A 45 1.69 -6.96 0.83
C ALA A 45 2.38 -8.32 1.06
N GLN A 46 2.05 -9.00 2.16
CA GLN A 46 2.54 -10.35 2.46
C GLN A 46 2.07 -11.36 1.40
N ALA A 47 0.78 -11.37 1.08
CA ALA A 47 0.21 -12.29 0.12
C ALA A 47 0.76 -12.05 -1.30
N TRP A 48 0.96 -10.78 -1.67
CA TRP A 48 1.51 -10.39 -2.98
C TRP A 48 2.99 -10.70 -3.14
N ALA A 49 3.79 -10.51 -2.09
CA ALA A 49 5.18 -10.94 -2.09
C ALA A 49 5.33 -12.48 -2.06
N GLY A 50 4.37 -13.18 -1.44
CA GLY A 50 4.34 -14.65 -1.37
C GLY A 50 3.78 -15.34 -2.62
N GLY A 51 3.07 -14.60 -3.48
CA GLY A 51 2.35 -15.15 -4.64
C GLY A 51 1.02 -15.83 -4.29
N ASP A 52 0.48 -15.59 -3.10
CA ASP A 52 -0.80 -16.13 -2.63
C ASP A 52 -2.00 -15.30 -3.13
N TRP A 53 -1.76 -14.04 -3.47
CA TRP A 53 -2.73 -13.09 -4.01
C TRP A 53 -2.02 -12.05 -4.85
N GLU A 54 -2.66 -11.48 -5.87
CA GLU A 54 -2.17 -10.31 -6.61
C GLU A 54 -3.35 -9.37 -6.89
N PRO A 55 -3.12 -8.06 -7.07
CA PRO A 55 -4.16 -7.14 -7.47
C PRO A 55 -4.78 -7.54 -8.82
N CYS A 56 -6.08 -7.32 -9.00
CA CYS A 56 -6.76 -7.71 -10.24
C CYS A 56 -7.98 -6.84 -10.61
N GLU A 57 -8.24 -6.76 -11.92
CA GLU A 57 -9.36 -5.96 -12.47
C GLU A 57 -10.75 -6.43 -11.99
N ALA A 58 -10.88 -7.69 -11.58
CA ALA A 58 -12.13 -8.22 -11.05
C ALA A 58 -12.54 -7.56 -9.71
N ASP A 59 -11.54 -7.06 -8.96
CA ASP A 59 -11.72 -6.36 -7.70
C ASP A 59 -11.71 -4.82 -7.90
N HIS A 60 -11.90 -4.34 -9.14
CA HIS A 60 -11.85 -2.92 -9.51
C HIS A 60 -10.48 -2.26 -9.29
N GLU A 61 -9.41 -3.04 -9.46
CA GLU A 61 -8.02 -2.56 -9.38
C GLU A 61 -7.42 -2.52 -10.79
N PHE A 62 -6.57 -1.53 -11.07
CA PHE A 62 -6.11 -1.28 -12.45
C PHE A 62 -4.60 -1.18 -12.50
N GLN A 63 -3.97 -1.90 -13.42
CA GLN A 63 -2.55 -1.75 -13.66
C GLN A 63 -2.26 -0.33 -14.20
N VAL A 64 -1.25 0.32 -13.65
CA VAL A 64 -0.89 1.71 -13.98
C VAL A 64 0.62 1.86 -14.12
N ASP A 65 1.04 2.84 -14.92
CA ASP A 65 2.43 3.28 -14.91
C ASP A 65 2.69 4.10 -13.63
N LEU A 66 3.73 3.73 -12.87
CA LEU A 66 4.10 4.44 -11.67
C LEU A 66 4.62 5.86 -12.01
N SER A 67 4.00 6.88 -11.42
CA SER A 67 4.38 8.29 -11.63
C SER A 67 5.25 8.80 -10.49
N ASP A 68 6.32 9.53 -10.83
CA ASP A 68 7.20 10.23 -9.87
C ASP A 68 6.47 11.34 -9.07
N GLU A 69 5.27 11.74 -9.49
CA GLU A 69 4.44 12.72 -8.77
C GLU A 69 3.69 12.10 -7.58
N LEU A 70 3.64 10.77 -7.49
CA LEU A 70 2.98 10.07 -6.39
C LEU A 70 3.84 10.11 -5.13
N ARG A 71 3.20 10.36 -3.99
CA ARG A 71 3.89 10.39 -2.70
C ARG A 71 3.89 9.01 -2.06
N GLU A 72 5.08 8.47 -1.82
CA GLU A 72 5.28 7.29 -0.96
C GLU A 72 4.88 7.60 0.48
N VAL A 73 4.09 6.71 1.09
CA VAL A 73 3.62 6.86 2.47
C VAL A 73 3.97 5.69 3.36
N ALA A 74 4.15 4.50 2.80
CA ALA A 74 4.59 3.31 3.53
C ALA A 74 5.27 2.30 2.62
N THR A 75 6.12 1.47 3.20
CA THR A 75 6.67 0.27 2.57
C THR A 75 6.47 -0.95 3.47
N TRP A 76 6.45 -2.12 2.86
CA TRP A 76 6.52 -3.40 3.55
C TRP A 76 7.54 -4.31 2.87
N ASP A 77 8.36 -5.00 3.64
CA ASP A 77 9.20 -6.09 3.16
C ASP A 77 9.33 -7.19 4.24
N ALA A 78 9.80 -8.38 3.85
CA ALA A 78 9.88 -9.52 4.76
C ALA A 78 10.95 -9.38 5.86
N GLU A 79 11.94 -8.49 5.68
CA GLU A 79 13.04 -8.28 6.63
C GLU A 79 12.67 -7.24 7.70
N HIS A 80 12.02 -6.15 7.31
CA HIS A 80 11.75 -4.99 8.16
C HIS A 80 10.27 -4.85 8.53
N GLY A 81 9.37 -5.59 7.87
CA GLY A 81 7.93 -5.43 8.04
C GLY A 81 7.44 -4.06 7.55
N LEU A 82 6.34 -3.59 8.14
CA LEU A 82 5.73 -2.30 7.81
C LEU A 82 6.63 -1.14 8.27
N ARG A 83 6.92 -0.21 7.36
CA ARG A 83 7.58 1.06 7.65
C ARG A 83 6.75 2.21 7.12
N LEU A 84 6.39 3.15 7.98
CA LEU A 84 5.74 4.39 7.57
C LEU A 84 6.81 5.39 7.12
N LEU A 85 6.58 6.04 5.98
CA LEU A 85 7.47 7.05 5.38
C LEU A 85 6.93 8.47 5.59
N ALA A 86 5.68 8.58 6.02
CA ALA A 86 5.04 9.82 6.43
C ALA A 86 4.45 9.65 7.84
N GLU A 87 4.27 10.76 8.54
CA GLU A 87 3.45 10.78 9.75
C GLU A 87 1.97 10.51 9.37
N PRO A 88 1.21 9.72 10.14
CA PRO A 88 -0.20 9.46 9.85
C PRO A 88 -1.03 10.73 9.63
N ALA A 89 -0.78 11.79 10.42
CA ALA A 89 -1.45 13.08 10.26
C ALA A 89 -1.20 13.76 8.90
N ALA A 90 -0.13 13.41 8.20
CA ALA A 90 0.24 13.95 6.90
C ALA A 90 -0.24 13.07 5.73
N MET A 91 -0.91 11.94 6.00
CA MET A 91 -1.42 11.02 5.00
C MET A 91 -2.89 11.30 4.65
N GLY A 92 -3.25 11.07 3.39
CA GLY A 92 -4.64 11.05 2.93
C GLY A 92 -5.49 10.04 3.70
N PHE A 93 -6.81 10.24 3.70
CA PHE A 93 -7.75 9.36 4.41
C PHE A 93 -7.64 7.90 3.94
N ALA A 94 -7.65 7.66 2.62
CA ALA A 94 -7.56 6.31 2.05
C ALA A 94 -6.27 5.59 2.47
N ALA A 95 -5.13 6.30 2.48
CA ALA A 95 -3.86 5.71 2.86
C ALA A 95 -3.86 5.30 4.34
N ARG A 96 -4.39 6.17 5.22
CA ARG A 96 -4.54 5.86 6.64
C ARG A 96 -5.46 4.68 6.89
N ASP A 97 -6.59 4.64 6.19
CA ASP A 97 -7.57 3.57 6.31
C ASP A 97 -6.96 2.24 5.89
N TYR A 98 -6.35 2.17 4.71
CA TYR A 98 -5.69 0.96 4.21
C TYR A 98 -4.53 0.48 5.11
N LEU A 99 -3.80 1.42 5.71
CA LEU A 99 -2.75 1.15 6.69
C LEU A 99 -3.29 0.78 8.08
N GLY A 100 -4.56 1.06 8.38
CA GLY A 100 -5.15 0.86 9.70
C GLY A 100 -4.59 1.79 10.78
N VAL A 101 -4.21 3.02 10.42
CA VAL A 101 -3.59 3.99 11.35
C VAL A 101 -4.45 5.23 11.56
N SER A 102 -4.51 5.72 12.80
CA SER A 102 -5.18 6.98 13.14
C SER A 102 -4.29 8.20 12.88
N SER A 103 -4.89 9.36 12.54
CA SER A 103 -4.14 10.63 12.44
C SER A 103 -3.59 11.11 13.78
N GLU A 104 -4.24 10.72 14.86
CA GLU A 104 -3.70 10.87 16.21
C GLU A 104 -2.69 9.73 16.36
N GLY A 105 -1.39 10.05 16.34
CA GLY A 105 -0.30 9.05 16.35
C GLY A 105 -0.55 7.95 17.39
N ASN A 106 -0.19 6.73 17.01
CA ASN A 106 -0.49 5.47 17.70
C ASN A 106 -0.62 5.60 19.23
N THR A 107 -1.86 5.65 19.72
CA THR A 107 -2.18 5.39 21.13
C THR A 107 -2.89 4.06 21.20
N ASN A 108 -2.18 2.96 20.93
CA ASN A 108 -2.40 1.66 21.58
C ASN A 108 -1.16 0.78 21.37
N ALA A 109 -0.34 0.73 22.42
CA ALA A 109 0.59 -0.36 22.69
C ALA A 109 -0.15 -1.51 23.39
#